data_AF-A0A2N1QF78-F1
#
_entry.id   AF-A0A2N1QF78-F1
#
_cell.length_a   1.000
_cell.length_b   1.000
_cell.length_c   1.000
_cell.angle_alpha   90.00
_cell.angle_beta   90.00
_cell.angle_gamma   90.00
#
_symmetry.space_group_name_H-M   'P 1'
#
loop_
_entity.id
_entity.type
_entity.pdbx_description
1 polymer ?
#
loop_
_entity_poly.entity_id
_entity_poly.type
_entity_poly.pdbx_seq_one_letter_code
_entity_poly.pdbx_strand_id
1 'polypeptide(L)'
;MKNLKSIFLFSILLSLGVFLLACTKTPEVSLEFNTNGGSLITPILTDGKSISLPNNPTKDGYIFDGWYWDNETFTEKLTNKSIPESKIAATMTVYAKWIPATDARQFTITFDSMGGTPVEPITADFQSAIQKPTDPTMDGLSTFDNWYIDQDYTTPYIFTTMPETNITLYAKWNTLGLVTAPIEITMWHIERTTKRDLLIKYANEFMNLYPHITVNIPDATSSLDILKNSLQSSFAHNTAKPNIIEATAYNLAEYKYQSFILNLNPYINDPTYGLSNSESLEDILLSFREESSQYDANHNFYGLPFSKSTEVMIYNQTAFTSINKEIPKTWNDVISITPFLRTYGAQYNNLSQVIPVTYDSAGNAFITFIKQFDGAYTSLNYNTMTGECLWEDNVNTIEAMNFLKTNKGSITTPQFWNEDYGTNPFMQQKTLALISSSSEIRYNIPPINPNTGQPIFEIGVAPIPYNSELSDSKAVLQKGLDLALVNTGTDQEKLASWLFLKFITNTENSADWAINTGSIPIRTSAFQTAPYQEFLNNPTTAQKYTSMVANAMYLQLDDMFFAPSFIRSEFVREKVGYAIERILYGDGNIDAALEDAVVD
;
A
#
# COMPACT_ATOMS: atom_id res chain seq x y z
N MET A 1 76.51 24.01 -6.48
CA MET A 1 77.96 23.89 -6.69
C MET A 1 78.37 22.47 -6.30
N LYS A 2 78.77 21.60 -7.27
CA LYS A 2 79.09 20.15 -7.14
C LYS A 2 77.89 19.25 -6.67
N ASN A 3 77.37 18.28 -7.44
CA ASN A 3 77.93 17.01 -7.99
C ASN A 3 78.34 16.02 -6.87
N LEU A 4 78.07 14.71 -6.87
CA LEU A 4 77.72 13.69 -7.91
C LEU A 4 76.43 12.90 -7.49
N LYS A 5 75.62 12.20 -8.30
CA LYS A 5 75.72 11.36 -9.54
C LYS A 5 76.27 9.92 -9.41
N SER A 6 75.36 8.93 -9.36
CA SER A 6 75.36 7.67 -10.15
C SER A 6 73.91 7.09 -10.08
N ILE A 7 73.13 6.79 -11.13
CA ILE A 7 73.35 6.04 -12.39
C ILE A 7 73.58 4.54 -12.07
N PHE A 8 72.93 3.53 -12.67
CA PHE A 8 72.03 3.40 -13.85
C PHE A 8 70.65 2.81 -13.43
N LEU A 9 69.70 2.35 -14.27
CA LEU A 9 69.59 2.13 -15.73
C LEU A 9 68.28 2.75 -16.31
N PHE A 10 67.58 2.05 -17.23
CA PHE A 10 66.40 2.51 -17.97
C PHE A 10 65.66 1.33 -18.63
N SER A 11 64.33 1.32 -18.68
CA SER A 11 63.55 0.72 -19.78
C SER A 11 62.08 1.15 -19.72
N ILE A 12 61.72 2.17 -20.49
CA ILE A 12 60.33 2.52 -20.81
C ILE A 12 59.92 1.73 -22.06
N LEU A 13 58.74 1.11 -22.04
CA LEU A 13 58.04 0.73 -23.26
C LEU A 13 56.56 1.07 -23.12
N LEU A 14 56.10 1.97 -23.99
CA LEU A 14 54.76 2.53 -24.03
C LEU A 14 54.01 1.86 -25.18
N SER A 15 52.93 1.13 -24.89
CA SER A 15 51.94 0.78 -25.92
C SER A 15 50.58 0.49 -25.32
N LEU A 16 49.56 1.18 -25.87
CA LEU A 16 48.13 0.94 -25.72
C LEU A 16 47.80 -0.56 -25.60
N GLY A 17 47.14 -0.93 -24.49
CA GLY A 17 46.59 -2.26 -24.26
C GLY A 17 45.16 -2.13 -23.77
N VAL A 18 44.23 -2.45 -24.67
CA VAL A 18 42.77 -2.52 -24.47
C VAL A 18 42.42 -3.04 -23.07
N PHE A 19 41.71 -2.26 -22.26
CA PHE A 19 40.98 -2.77 -21.09
C PHE A 19 39.80 -3.61 -21.60
N LEU A 20 40.11 -4.83 -22.02
CA LEU A 20 39.17 -5.92 -21.96
C LEU A 20 38.85 -6.09 -20.47
N LEU A 21 37.69 -5.57 -20.07
CA LEU A 21 36.98 -6.13 -18.93
C LEU A 21 36.69 -7.59 -19.29
N ALA A 22 37.66 -8.45 -18.95
CA ALA A 22 37.40 -9.86 -18.80
C ALA A 22 36.33 -9.95 -17.72
N CYS A 23 35.08 -10.14 -18.15
CA CYS A 23 34.00 -10.52 -17.27
C CYS A 23 34.43 -11.85 -16.66
N THR A 24 35.03 -11.80 -15.48
CA THR A 24 35.28 -12.98 -14.65
C THR A 24 33.93 -13.45 -14.18
N LYS A 25 33.22 -14.17 -15.06
CA LYS A 25 31.99 -14.87 -14.70
C LYS A 25 32.37 -15.76 -13.52
N THR A 26 31.89 -15.40 -12.34
CA THR A 26 32.09 -16.19 -11.12
C THR A 26 31.71 -17.64 -11.46
N PRO A 27 32.52 -18.65 -11.11
CA PRO A 27 32.19 -20.03 -11.44
C PRO A 27 30.91 -20.43 -10.70
N GLU A 28 29.79 -20.33 -11.40
CA GLU A 28 28.47 -20.81 -10.96
C GLU A 28 28.57 -22.31 -10.75
N VAL A 29 28.42 -22.76 -9.50
CA VAL A 29 28.35 -24.19 -9.18
C VAL A 29 26.90 -24.65 -9.22
N SER A 30 26.68 -25.88 -9.71
CA SER A 30 25.34 -26.47 -9.82
C SER A 30 25.01 -27.27 -8.57
N LEU A 31 23.94 -26.91 -7.88
CA LEU A 31 23.38 -27.66 -6.76
C LEU A 31 22.16 -28.45 -7.22
N GLU A 32 22.30 -29.77 -7.23
CA GLU A 32 21.28 -30.75 -7.61
C GLU A 32 20.53 -31.29 -6.38
N PHE A 33 19.25 -31.59 -6.56
CA PHE A 33 18.33 -31.98 -5.50
C PHE A 33 17.82 -33.41 -5.72
N ASN A 34 18.37 -34.37 -4.98
CA ASN A 34 17.84 -35.73 -4.96
C ASN A 34 16.69 -35.84 -3.95
N THR A 35 15.47 -35.78 -4.46
CA THR A 35 14.24 -35.72 -3.65
C THR A 35 13.90 -37.02 -2.91
N ASN A 36 14.69 -38.08 -3.05
CA ASN A 36 14.46 -39.40 -2.42
C ASN A 36 13.00 -39.89 -2.56
N GLY A 37 12.44 -39.71 -3.76
CA GLY A 37 11.07 -40.11 -4.09
C GLY A 37 9.97 -39.10 -3.73
N GLY A 38 10.31 -37.84 -3.43
CA GLY A 38 9.37 -36.72 -3.44
C GLY A 38 9.27 -36.02 -4.80
N SER A 39 8.42 -34.99 -4.89
CA SER A 39 8.21 -34.17 -6.09
C SER A 39 9.50 -33.56 -6.62
N LEU A 40 9.59 -33.41 -7.95
CA LEU A 40 10.82 -33.00 -8.64
C LEU A 40 11.19 -31.55 -8.32
N ILE A 41 12.48 -31.32 -8.10
CA ILE A 41 13.08 -30.02 -7.85
C ILE A 41 14.17 -29.79 -8.89
N THR A 42 14.14 -28.65 -9.57
CA THR A 42 15.15 -28.28 -10.57
C THR A 42 16.46 -27.88 -9.91
N PRO A 43 17.63 -28.25 -10.45
CA PRO A 43 18.92 -27.76 -9.97
C PRO A 43 19.00 -26.23 -10.00
N ILE A 44 19.77 -25.65 -9.07
CA ILE A 44 20.03 -24.21 -9.02
C ILE A 44 21.51 -23.91 -9.26
N LEU A 45 21.79 -22.73 -9.80
CA LEU A 45 23.14 -22.19 -9.92
C LEU A 45 23.39 -21.21 -8.77
N THR A 46 24.55 -21.31 -8.11
CA THR A 46 24.96 -20.43 -7.00
C THR A 46 26.46 -20.11 -7.08
N ASP A 47 26.88 -19.02 -6.44
CA ASP A 47 28.29 -18.70 -6.19
C ASP A 47 28.86 -19.35 -4.90
N GLY A 48 28.03 -20.14 -4.20
CA GLY A 48 28.34 -20.81 -2.94
C GLY A 48 28.25 -19.92 -1.69
N LYS A 49 28.16 -18.59 -1.85
CA LYS A 49 28.14 -17.61 -0.75
C LYS A 49 26.74 -17.30 -0.26
N SER A 50 25.73 -17.38 -1.13
CA SER A 50 24.32 -17.28 -0.76
C SER A 50 23.45 -18.19 -1.64
N ILE A 51 22.39 -18.74 -1.04
CA ILE A 51 21.54 -19.75 -1.70
C ILE A 51 20.08 -19.48 -1.35
N SER A 52 19.28 -19.17 -2.38
CA SER A 52 17.83 -19.25 -2.29
C SER A 52 17.42 -20.70 -2.58
N LEU A 53 16.84 -21.37 -1.59
CA LEU A 53 16.35 -22.73 -1.76
C LEU A 53 15.00 -22.72 -2.48
N PRO A 54 14.74 -23.70 -3.38
CA PRO A 54 13.42 -23.88 -3.97
C PRO A 54 12.38 -24.31 -2.91
N ASN A 55 11.10 -24.22 -3.25
CA ASN A 55 10.01 -24.74 -2.43
C ASN A 55 10.27 -26.21 -2.03
N ASN A 56 9.91 -26.57 -0.80
CA ASN A 56 10.10 -27.92 -0.29
C ASN A 56 9.39 -28.95 -1.18
N PRO A 57 10.03 -30.10 -1.50
CA PRO A 57 9.37 -31.18 -2.22
C PRO A 57 8.27 -31.81 -1.34
N THR A 58 7.35 -32.51 -1.98
CA THR A 58 6.23 -33.21 -1.33
C THR A 58 6.34 -34.72 -1.57
N LYS A 59 5.91 -35.54 -0.60
CA LYS A 59 5.91 -37.01 -0.70
C LYS A 59 4.78 -37.61 0.12
N ASP A 60 3.89 -38.34 -0.52
CA ASP A 60 2.69 -38.90 0.13
C ASP A 60 3.05 -39.76 1.35
N GLY A 61 2.49 -39.39 2.52
CA GLY A 61 2.72 -40.08 3.79
C GLY A 61 4.02 -39.71 4.52
N TYR A 62 4.76 -38.68 4.08
CA TYR A 62 6.00 -38.23 4.72
C TYR A 62 6.07 -36.70 4.86
N ILE A 63 6.68 -36.24 5.95
CA ILE A 63 7.05 -34.85 6.20
C ILE A 63 8.48 -34.64 5.68
N PHE A 64 8.71 -33.56 4.93
CA PHE A 64 10.05 -33.17 4.47
C PHE A 64 10.81 -32.53 5.62
N ASP A 65 11.87 -33.19 6.10
CA ASP A 65 12.69 -32.63 7.19
C ASP A 65 13.71 -31.61 6.67
N GLY A 66 14.28 -31.84 5.48
CA GLY A 66 15.24 -30.93 4.86
C GLY A 66 16.20 -31.59 3.89
N TRP A 67 17.13 -30.77 3.37
CA TRP A 67 18.21 -31.19 2.47
C TRP A 67 19.49 -31.50 3.25
N TYR A 68 20.19 -32.57 2.89
CA TYR A 68 21.39 -33.06 3.57
C TYR A 68 22.52 -33.39 2.58
N TRP A 69 23.78 -33.29 3.03
CA TRP A 69 24.97 -33.57 2.21
C TRP A 69 25.26 -35.05 1.99
N ASP A 70 24.53 -35.94 2.65
CA ASP A 70 24.69 -37.38 2.59
C ASP A 70 23.31 -38.08 2.57
N ASN A 71 23.27 -39.30 2.01
CA ASN A 71 22.03 -40.08 1.86
C ASN A 71 21.94 -41.29 2.80
N GLU A 72 22.86 -41.41 3.75
CA GLU A 72 23.02 -42.62 4.58
C GLU A 72 22.71 -42.34 6.06
N THR A 73 23.28 -41.25 6.58
CA THR A 73 23.22 -40.85 7.99
C THR A 73 22.37 -39.60 8.22
N PHE A 74 22.26 -38.74 7.21
CA PHE A 74 21.57 -37.44 7.27
C PHE A 74 22.02 -36.61 8.48
N THR A 75 23.35 -36.43 8.60
CA THR A 75 24.00 -35.77 9.74
C THR A 75 24.33 -34.30 9.48
N GLU A 76 24.70 -33.94 8.26
CA GLU A 76 25.03 -32.56 7.88
C GLU A 76 23.92 -31.94 7.01
N LYS A 77 23.11 -31.06 7.60
CA LYS A 77 21.99 -30.37 6.94
C LYS A 77 22.49 -29.19 6.09
N LEU A 78 21.94 -29.01 4.89
CA LEU A 78 22.11 -27.79 4.10
C LEU A 78 21.35 -26.64 4.80
N THR A 79 22.01 -25.49 4.94
CA THR A 79 21.39 -24.27 5.47
C THR A 79 21.25 -23.22 4.36
N ASN A 80 20.30 -22.32 4.50
CA ASN A 80 20.05 -21.22 3.55
C ASN A 80 21.08 -20.07 3.65
N LYS A 81 22.22 -20.26 4.33
CA LYS A 81 23.21 -19.20 4.58
C LYS A 81 24.44 -19.31 3.68
N SER A 82 25.03 -20.49 3.53
CA SER A 82 26.18 -20.72 2.64
C SER A 82 26.46 -22.22 2.45
N ILE A 83 27.23 -22.55 1.41
CA ILE A 83 27.88 -23.85 1.29
C ILE A 83 29.20 -23.84 2.09
N PRO A 84 29.50 -24.87 2.90
CA PRO A 84 30.82 -25.02 3.51
C PRO A 84 31.91 -25.14 2.43
N GLU A 85 33.02 -24.40 2.56
CA GLU A 85 34.11 -24.41 1.57
C GLU A 85 34.64 -25.83 1.26
N SER A 86 34.60 -26.74 2.24
CA SER A 86 34.98 -28.14 2.12
C SER A 86 34.05 -28.99 1.22
N LYS A 87 32.90 -28.47 0.81
CA LYS A 87 31.90 -29.14 -0.04
C LYS A 87 31.84 -28.55 -1.46
N ILE A 88 32.50 -27.42 -1.74
CA ILE A 88 32.40 -26.73 -3.03
C ILE A 88 33.01 -27.59 -4.15
N ALA A 89 32.16 -27.98 -5.10
CA ALA A 89 32.53 -28.68 -6.33
C ALA A 89 31.69 -28.12 -7.51
N ALA A 90 32.11 -28.38 -8.75
CA ALA A 90 31.41 -27.88 -9.94
C ALA A 90 29.93 -28.35 -10.03
N THR A 91 29.68 -29.58 -9.58
CA THR A 91 28.35 -30.15 -9.37
C THR A 91 28.31 -30.73 -7.96
N MET A 92 27.23 -30.47 -7.23
CA MET A 92 27.01 -30.90 -5.86
C MET A 92 25.60 -31.44 -5.74
N THR A 93 25.38 -32.48 -4.94
CA THR A 93 24.05 -33.08 -4.74
C THR A 93 23.68 -33.05 -3.27
N VAL A 94 22.43 -32.67 -2.97
CA VAL A 94 21.81 -32.82 -1.64
C VAL A 94 20.61 -33.74 -1.68
N TYR A 95 20.36 -34.42 -0.56
CA TYR A 95 19.41 -35.50 -0.42
C TYR A 95 18.28 -35.11 0.52
N ALA A 96 17.03 -35.35 0.10
CA ALA A 96 15.85 -35.07 0.92
C ALA A 96 15.72 -36.10 2.05
N LYS A 97 15.70 -35.63 3.30
CA LYS A 97 15.33 -36.45 4.45
C LYS A 97 13.83 -36.41 4.65
N TRP A 98 13.24 -37.58 4.87
CA TRP A 98 11.80 -37.77 5.04
C TRP A 98 11.52 -38.40 6.41
N ILE A 99 10.58 -37.82 7.15
CA ILE A 99 10.04 -38.40 8.39
C ILE A 99 8.68 -39.03 8.04
N PRO A 100 8.41 -40.29 8.39
CA PRO A 100 7.07 -40.87 8.21
C PRO A 100 6.02 -40.02 8.91
N ALA A 101 4.88 -39.73 8.27
CA ALA A 101 3.82 -38.94 8.89
C ALA A 101 3.20 -39.63 10.13
N THR A 102 3.45 -40.93 10.31
CA THR A 102 3.11 -41.68 11.55
C THR A 102 3.96 -41.30 12.75
N ASP A 103 5.14 -40.69 12.52
CA ASP A 103 6.06 -40.22 13.56
C ASP A 103 5.93 -38.69 13.78
N ALA A 104 4.80 -38.10 13.36
CA ALA A 104 4.50 -36.69 13.56
C ALA A 104 4.56 -36.33 15.05
N ARG A 105 5.64 -35.63 15.42
CA ARG A 105 5.81 -35.09 16.76
C ARG A 105 4.97 -33.82 16.85
N GLN A 106 3.86 -33.90 17.56
CA GLN A 106 3.14 -32.71 17.98
C GLN A 106 3.89 -32.04 19.11
N PHE A 107 4.00 -30.72 18.99
CA PHE A 107 4.57 -29.87 20.02
C PHE A 107 3.56 -28.80 20.42
N THR A 108 3.69 -28.32 21.66
CA THR A 108 2.79 -27.35 22.26
C THR A 108 3.54 -26.09 22.66
N ILE A 109 3.05 -24.95 22.19
CA ILE A 109 3.42 -23.63 22.69
C ILE A 109 2.41 -23.25 23.78
N THR A 110 2.88 -23.10 25.01
CA THR A 110 2.10 -22.58 26.13
C THR A 110 2.39 -21.10 26.37
N PHE A 111 1.41 -20.37 26.89
CA PHE A 111 1.49 -18.92 27.08
C PHE A 111 1.35 -18.55 28.55
N ASP A 112 2.35 -17.87 29.09
CA ASP A 112 2.28 -17.18 30.38
C ASP A 112 2.03 -15.69 30.11
N SER A 113 0.80 -15.26 30.32
CA SER A 113 0.36 -13.88 30.09
C SER A 113 0.96 -12.88 31.09
N MET A 114 1.74 -13.33 32.07
CA MET A 114 2.41 -12.50 33.08
C MET A 114 1.45 -11.54 33.81
N GLY A 115 0.21 -12.00 34.06
CA GLY A 115 -0.86 -11.24 34.70
C GLY A 115 -1.91 -10.65 33.74
N GLY A 116 -1.69 -10.74 32.41
CA GLY A 116 -2.72 -10.45 31.42
C GLY A 116 -3.77 -11.56 31.28
N THR A 117 -4.71 -11.39 30.36
CA THR A 117 -5.75 -12.38 30.04
C THR A 117 -5.16 -13.73 29.59
N PRO A 118 -5.83 -14.86 29.88
CA PRO A 118 -5.35 -16.17 29.45
C PRO A 118 -5.31 -16.30 27.92
N VAL A 119 -4.31 -17.00 27.41
CA VAL A 119 -4.16 -17.31 25.98
C VAL A 119 -4.05 -18.83 25.81
N GLU A 120 -4.90 -19.39 24.96
CA GLU A 120 -4.98 -20.83 24.74
C GLU A 120 -3.71 -21.37 24.06
N PRO A 121 -3.21 -22.56 24.47
CA PRO A 121 -1.99 -23.13 23.92
C PRO A 121 -2.17 -23.60 22.48
N ILE A 122 -1.17 -23.34 21.62
CA ILE A 122 -1.14 -23.84 20.25
C ILE A 122 -0.49 -25.22 20.26
N THR A 123 -1.19 -26.25 19.78
CA THR A 123 -0.62 -27.58 19.53
C THR A 123 -0.74 -27.91 18.04
N ALA A 124 0.38 -28.30 17.44
CA ALA A 124 0.46 -28.60 16.00
C ALA A 124 1.64 -29.54 15.72
N ASP A 125 1.68 -30.11 14.51
CA ASP A 125 2.77 -30.98 14.08
C ASP A 125 4.07 -30.17 13.87
N PHE A 126 5.23 -30.77 14.14
CA PHE A 126 6.54 -30.15 13.88
C PHE A 126 6.64 -29.56 12.45
N GLN A 127 7.21 -28.36 12.33
CA GLN A 127 7.33 -27.57 11.09
C GLN A 127 6.02 -27.14 10.41
N SER A 128 4.84 -27.51 10.93
CA SER A 128 3.58 -26.94 10.43
C SER A 128 3.55 -25.42 10.68
N ALA A 129 2.93 -24.68 9.76
CA ALA A 129 2.79 -23.23 9.90
C ALA A 129 1.86 -22.89 11.08
N ILE A 130 2.25 -21.91 11.89
CA ILE A 130 1.50 -21.45 13.06
C ILE A 130 1.20 -19.96 12.95
N GLN A 131 0.03 -19.56 13.42
CA GLN A 131 -0.34 -18.14 13.52
C GLN A 131 -0.08 -17.63 14.93
N LYS A 132 0.25 -16.33 15.05
CA LYS A 132 0.30 -15.63 16.32
C LYS A 132 -1.11 -15.64 16.95
N PRO A 133 -1.28 -15.95 18.25
CA PRO A 133 -2.58 -15.80 18.91
C PRO A 133 -2.96 -14.31 19.01
N THR A 134 -4.23 -14.02 19.31
CA THR A 134 -4.63 -12.68 19.74
C THR A 134 -3.80 -12.24 20.94
N ASP A 135 -3.32 -10.99 20.92
CA ASP A 135 -2.53 -10.47 22.03
C ASP A 135 -3.36 -10.41 23.33
N PRO A 136 -2.75 -10.74 24.49
CA PRO A 136 -3.43 -10.64 25.77
C PRO A 136 -3.68 -9.18 26.12
N THR A 137 -4.54 -8.96 27.12
CA THR A 137 -4.88 -7.64 27.67
C THR A 137 -4.64 -7.65 29.18
N MET A 138 -4.36 -6.50 29.82
CA MET A 138 -4.02 -6.46 31.25
C MET A 138 -4.94 -5.53 32.06
N ASP A 139 -4.50 -4.29 32.32
CA ASP A 139 -5.09 -3.38 33.30
C ASP A 139 -5.62 -2.06 32.67
N GLY A 140 -5.42 -1.87 31.36
CA GLY A 140 -5.69 -0.61 30.67
C GLY A 140 -4.71 0.52 31.02
N LEU A 141 -3.62 0.21 31.74
CA LEU A 141 -2.52 1.14 32.06
C LEU A 141 -1.19 0.65 31.46
N SER A 142 -1.17 -0.56 30.91
CA SER A 142 -0.02 -1.20 30.26
C SER A 142 -0.38 -1.68 28.85
N THR A 143 0.60 -1.64 27.94
CA THR A 143 0.48 -2.19 26.58
C THR A 143 1.34 -3.45 26.43
N PHE A 144 0.88 -4.39 25.61
CA PHE A 144 1.59 -5.62 25.30
C PHE A 144 2.72 -5.32 24.32
N ASP A 145 3.93 -5.80 24.63
CA ASP A 145 5.13 -5.53 23.82
C ASP A 145 5.41 -6.67 22.82
N ASN A 146 5.66 -7.88 23.34
CA ASN A 146 5.74 -9.11 22.56
C ASN A 146 5.71 -10.36 23.47
N TRP A 147 5.65 -11.53 22.84
CA TRP A 147 5.98 -12.83 23.43
C TRP A 147 7.49 -13.06 23.42
N TYR A 148 8.05 -13.58 24.51
CA TYR A 148 9.47 -13.87 24.68
C TYR A 148 9.70 -15.34 25.09
N ILE A 149 10.83 -15.91 24.68
CA ILE A 149 11.22 -17.29 25.02
C ILE A 149 11.69 -17.40 26.49
N ASP A 150 12.09 -16.27 27.08
CA ASP A 150 12.67 -16.15 28.41
C ASP A 150 11.96 -15.08 29.26
N GLN A 151 11.93 -15.29 30.58
CA GLN A 151 11.33 -14.37 31.54
C GLN A 151 12.11 -13.06 31.75
N ASP A 152 13.37 -13.02 31.32
CA ASP A 152 14.19 -11.80 31.31
C ASP A 152 13.91 -10.91 30.07
N TYR A 153 13.01 -11.36 29.18
CA TYR A 153 12.58 -10.69 27.96
C TYR A 153 13.72 -10.28 27.01
N THR A 154 14.71 -11.16 26.86
CA THR A 154 15.88 -10.94 26.00
C THR A 154 15.68 -11.42 24.57
N THR A 155 14.88 -12.47 24.35
CA THR A 155 14.68 -13.11 23.04
C THR A 155 13.21 -13.07 22.63
N PRO A 156 12.77 -12.10 21.79
CA PRO A 156 11.40 -12.05 21.29
C PRO A 156 11.13 -13.22 20.35
N TYR A 157 9.92 -13.78 20.44
CA TYR A 157 9.48 -14.90 19.61
C TYR A 157 8.79 -14.41 18.32
N ILE A 158 9.04 -15.12 17.21
CA ILE A 158 8.44 -14.83 15.90
C ILE A 158 7.69 -16.07 15.42
N PHE A 159 6.37 -15.96 15.31
CA PHE A 159 5.49 -17.05 14.88
C PHE A 159 5.71 -17.32 13.38
N THR A 160 6.17 -18.53 13.06
CA THR A 160 6.39 -18.99 11.68
C THR A 160 5.96 -20.44 11.55
N THR A 161 6.72 -21.36 12.15
CA THR A 161 6.41 -22.80 12.19
C THR A 161 6.56 -23.37 13.60
N MET A 162 5.85 -24.45 13.90
CA MET A 162 5.94 -25.15 15.19
C MET A 162 7.37 -25.67 15.46
N PRO A 163 8.04 -25.29 16.57
CA PRO A 163 9.40 -25.74 16.93
C PRO A 163 9.48 -27.24 17.27
N GLU A 164 10.71 -27.77 17.38
CA GLU A 164 10.99 -29.19 17.67
C GLU A 164 10.90 -29.57 19.17
N THR A 165 10.28 -28.72 19.99
CA THR A 165 10.08 -28.95 21.43
C THR A 165 8.87 -28.15 21.90
N ASN A 166 8.26 -28.60 23.00
CA ASN A 166 7.33 -27.77 23.76
C ASN A 166 8.08 -26.57 24.33
N ILE A 167 7.45 -25.39 24.30
CA ILE A 167 7.99 -24.14 24.86
C ILE A 167 6.92 -23.39 25.63
N THR A 168 7.34 -22.56 26.59
CA THR A 168 6.51 -21.53 27.20
C THR A 168 6.97 -20.18 26.70
N LEU A 169 6.03 -19.34 26.28
CA LEU A 169 6.26 -17.95 25.93
C LEU A 169 5.72 -17.02 27.01
N TYR A 170 6.48 -15.97 27.33
CA TYR A 170 6.19 -15.02 28.39
C TYR A 170 5.81 -13.67 27.78
N ALA A 171 4.69 -13.10 28.22
CA ALA A 171 4.23 -11.79 27.77
C ALA A 171 5.04 -10.67 28.45
N LYS A 172 5.62 -9.75 27.66
CA LYS A 172 6.19 -8.50 28.18
C LYS A 172 5.18 -7.37 28.11
N TRP A 173 5.20 -6.52 29.14
CA TRP A 173 4.27 -5.41 29.32
C TRP A 173 5.03 -4.10 29.55
N ASN A 174 4.64 -3.04 28.84
CA ASN A 174 5.17 -1.69 29.00
C ASN A 174 4.11 -0.79 29.66
N THR A 175 4.40 -0.20 30.82
CA THR A 175 3.48 0.72 31.51
C THR A 175 3.39 2.06 30.78
N LEU A 176 2.16 2.50 30.45
CA LEU A 176 1.89 3.65 29.60
C LEU A 176 1.98 5.01 30.31
N GLY A 177 1.98 5.03 31.66
CA GLY A 177 1.86 6.28 32.42
C GLY A 177 0.47 6.92 32.38
N LEU A 178 -0.55 6.16 31.98
CA LEU A 178 -1.95 6.53 32.11
C LEU A 178 -2.38 6.57 33.59
N VAL A 179 -3.39 7.38 33.90
CA VAL A 179 -4.04 7.43 35.22
C VAL A 179 -5.39 6.70 35.21
N THR A 180 -5.87 6.30 36.40
CA THR A 180 -7.18 5.67 36.58
C THR A 180 -8.35 6.67 36.67
N ALA A 181 -8.06 7.98 36.66
CA ALA A 181 -9.09 9.01 36.53
C ALA A 181 -9.67 8.97 35.10
N PRO A 182 -10.98 9.20 34.89
CA PRO A 182 -11.58 9.16 33.57
C PRO A 182 -10.92 10.13 32.59
N ILE A 183 -10.62 9.65 31.39
CA ILE A 183 -10.09 10.41 30.26
C ILE A 183 -11.14 10.38 29.15
N GLU A 184 -11.57 11.53 28.63
CA GLU A 184 -12.52 11.58 27.50
C GLU A 184 -11.81 12.13 26.26
N ILE A 185 -11.92 11.42 25.13
CA ILE A 185 -11.41 11.89 23.83
C ILE A 185 -12.53 11.89 22.79
N THR A 186 -12.49 12.83 21.85
CA THR A 186 -13.49 12.98 20.78
C THR A 186 -12.82 12.97 19.41
N MET A 187 -13.33 12.16 18.50
CA MET A 187 -12.89 12.11 17.09
C MET A 187 -13.89 12.83 16.19
N TRP A 188 -13.44 13.82 15.42
CA TRP A 188 -14.26 14.51 14.41
C TRP A 188 -14.01 13.91 13.03
N HIS A 189 -15.08 13.46 12.37
CA HIS A 189 -15.03 12.69 11.13
C HIS A 189 -16.17 13.07 10.15
N ILE A 190 -16.04 12.61 8.89
CA ILE A 190 -17.09 12.68 7.86
C ILE A 190 -17.79 11.34 7.60
N GLU A 191 -17.25 10.24 8.12
CA GLU A 191 -17.74 8.89 7.76
C GLU A 191 -19.17 8.61 8.26
N ARG A 192 -20.01 8.03 7.39
CA ARG A 192 -21.45 7.83 7.62
C ARG A 192 -21.85 6.36 7.62
N THR A 193 -23.06 6.09 8.13
CA THR A 193 -23.72 4.77 8.12
C THR A 193 -22.74 3.65 8.50
N THR A 194 -22.53 2.64 7.64
CA THR A 194 -21.70 1.47 7.92
C THR A 194 -20.26 1.82 8.28
N LYS A 195 -19.69 2.89 7.71
CA LYS A 195 -18.34 3.33 8.07
C LYS A 195 -18.27 3.98 9.45
N ARG A 196 -19.32 4.69 9.86
CA ARG A 196 -19.43 5.19 11.24
C ARG A 196 -19.63 4.04 12.23
N ASP A 197 -20.40 3.03 11.85
CA ASP A 197 -20.62 1.85 12.68
C ASP A 197 -19.28 1.10 12.93
N LEU A 198 -18.37 1.08 11.95
CA LEU A 198 -16.99 0.60 12.13
C LEU A 198 -16.16 1.47 13.09
N LEU A 199 -16.21 2.81 12.96
CA LEU A 199 -15.54 3.70 13.93
C LEU A 199 -16.05 3.48 15.37
N ILE A 200 -17.37 3.27 15.54
CA ILE A 200 -17.99 2.94 16.83
C ILE A 200 -17.57 1.56 17.32
N LYS A 201 -17.50 0.55 16.43
CA LYS A 201 -16.95 -0.79 16.75
C LYS A 201 -15.54 -0.66 17.33
N TYR A 202 -14.63 0.00 16.61
CA TYR A 202 -13.24 0.13 17.06
C TYR A 202 -13.12 0.97 18.34
N ALA A 203 -13.93 2.02 18.50
CA ALA A 203 -14.01 2.77 19.75
C ALA A 203 -14.42 1.88 20.93
N ASN A 204 -15.42 1.02 20.76
CA ASN A 204 -15.85 0.09 21.81
C ASN A 204 -14.79 -0.99 22.11
N GLU A 205 -14.15 -1.55 21.09
CA GLU A 205 -13.05 -2.50 21.25
C GLU A 205 -11.87 -1.87 22.00
N PHE A 206 -11.50 -0.63 21.66
CA PHE A 206 -10.49 0.14 22.38
C PHE A 206 -10.88 0.45 23.83
N MET A 207 -12.12 0.86 24.10
CA MET A 207 -12.60 1.10 25.47
C MET A 207 -12.62 -0.17 26.34
N ASN A 208 -12.76 -1.36 25.72
CA ASN A 208 -12.59 -2.63 26.44
C ASN A 208 -11.12 -2.92 26.81
N LEU A 209 -10.16 -2.44 26.00
CA LEU A 209 -8.72 -2.51 26.32
C LEU A 209 -8.32 -1.47 27.37
N TYR A 210 -8.93 -0.28 27.32
CA TYR A 210 -8.59 0.87 28.15
C TYR A 210 -9.83 1.42 28.89
N PRO A 211 -10.35 0.72 29.92
CA PRO A 211 -11.63 1.02 30.58
C PRO A 211 -11.68 2.36 31.33
N HIS A 212 -10.56 3.08 31.43
CA HIS A 212 -10.50 4.45 31.97
C HIS A 212 -10.62 5.54 30.89
N ILE A 213 -10.62 5.17 29.61
CA ILE A 213 -10.74 6.09 28.47
C ILE A 213 -12.14 5.94 27.85
N THR A 214 -12.82 7.06 27.63
CA THR A 214 -14.05 7.15 26.84
C THR A 214 -13.73 7.73 25.47
N VAL A 215 -14.12 7.04 24.38
CA VAL A 215 -13.92 7.49 23.00
C VAL A 215 -15.27 7.91 22.39
N ASN A 216 -15.44 9.21 22.18
CA ASN A 216 -16.65 9.80 21.62
C ASN A 216 -16.57 9.89 20.08
N ILE A 217 -17.43 9.12 19.41
CA ILE A 217 -17.65 9.16 17.96
C ILE A 217 -19.00 9.88 17.68
N PRO A 218 -19.02 11.21 17.47
CA PRO A 218 -20.24 11.99 17.23
C PRO A 218 -20.88 11.65 15.87
N ASP A 219 -22.00 12.29 15.52
CA ASP A 219 -22.52 12.19 14.16
C ASP A 219 -21.62 12.96 13.17
N ALA A 220 -21.39 12.38 12.00
CA ALA A 220 -20.53 12.95 10.97
C ALA A 220 -21.06 14.26 10.39
N THR A 221 -20.13 15.20 10.18
CA THR A 221 -20.36 16.42 9.40
C THR A 221 -20.66 16.10 7.93
N SER A 222 -21.16 17.07 7.16
CA SER A 222 -21.55 16.87 5.76
C SER A 222 -20.45 17.02 4.72
N SER A 223 -19.31 17.60 5.06
CA SER A 223 -18.13 17.64 4.18
C SER A 223 -16.87 17.92 4.98
N LEU A 224 -15.72 17.61 4.38
CA LEU A 224 -14.40 17.96 4.91
C LEU A 224 -14.22 19.48 5.07
N ASP A 225 -14.86 20.29 4.22
CA ASP A 225 -14.85 21.75 4.35
C ASP A 225 -15.60 22.22 5.60
N ILE A 226 -16.73 21.58 5.91
CA ILE A 226 -17.49 21.89 7.13
C ILE A 226 -16.71 21.42 8.37
N LEU A 227 -16.04 20.27 8.29
CA LEU A 227 -15.13 19.79 9.33
C LEU A 227 -13.97 20.79 9.58
N LYS A 228 -13.33 21.25 8.49
CA LYS A 228 -12.24 22.25 8.47
C LYS A 228 -12.68 23.59 9.07
N ASN A 229 -13.77 24.14 8.57
CA ASN A 229 -14.32 25.41 9.03
C ASN A 229 -14.77 25.33 10.49
N SER A 230 -15.25 24.17 10.96
CA SER A 230 -15.58 23.93 12.37
C SER A 230 -14.33 23.94 13.25
N LEU A 231 -13.24 23.28 12.83
CA LEU A 231 -11.97 23.32 13.58
C LEU A 231 -11.42 24.75 13.64
N GLN A 232 -11.34 25.44 12.51
CA GLN A 232 -10.91 26.85 12.43
C GLN A 232 -11.73 27.76 13.36
N SER A 233 -13.05 27.63 13.33
CA SER A 233 -13.96 28.37 14.21
C SER A 233 -13.71 28.05 15.69
N SER A 234 -13.42 26.79 16.04
CA SER A 234 -13.18 26.38 17.42
C SER A 234 -11.91 26.96 18.04
N PHE A 235 -10.86 27.16 17.23
CA PHE A 235 -9.68 27.90 17.65
C PHE A 235 -9.95 29.41 17.72
N ALA A 236 -10.57 29.99 16.69
CA ALA A 236 -10.86 31.43 16.62
C ALA A 236 -11.77 31.94 17.76
N HIS A 237 -12.73 31.12 18.20
CA HIS A 237 -13.70 31.48 19.24
C HIS A 237 -13.48 30.75 20.58
N ASN A 238 -12.38 30.01 20.71
CA ASN A 238 -12.03 29.21 21.88
C ASN A 238 -13.18 28.30 22.39
N THR A 239 -13.88 27.62 21.48
CA THR A 239 -14.91 26.62 21.82
C THR A 239 -14.30 25.22 21.91
N ALA A 240 -15.14 24.22 22.24
CA ALA A 240 -14.74 22.81 22.30
C ALA A 240 -14.10 22.34 20.99
N LYS A 241 -13.04 21.55 21.12
CA LYS A 241 -12.23 20.98 20.04
C LYS A 241 -12.28 19.46 20.14
N PRO A 242 -12.15 18.72 19.02
CA PRO A 242 -11.86 17.30 19.10
C PRO A 242 -10.41 17.08 19.54
N ASN A 243 -10.09 15.86 19.94
CA ASN A 243 -8.73 15.42 20.19
C ASN A 243 -8.12 14.79 18.93
N ILE A 244 -8.97 14.20 18.07
CA ILE A 244 -8.60 13.54 16.80
C ILE A 244 -9.47 14.10 15.66
N ILE A 245 -8.91 14.33 14.48
CA ILE A 245 -9.66 14.81 13.31
C ILE A 245 -9.24 14.10 12.01
N GLU A 246 -10.23 13.78 11.17
CA GLU A 246 -10.01 13.38 9.77
C GLU A 246 -9.58 14.57 8.90
N ALA A 247 -8.56 14.36 8.07
CA ALA A 247 -8.02 15.38 7.19
C ALA A 247 -7.56 14.78 5.85
N THR A 248 -7.76 15.52 4.76
CA THR A 248 -6.98 15.31 3.53
C THR A 248 -5.57 15.86 3.71
N ALA A 249 -4.63 15.48 2.84
CA ALA A 249 -3.28 16.04 2.84
C ALA A 249 -3.26 17.59 2.72
N TYR A 250 -4.20 18.17 1.97
CA TYR A 250 -4.38 19.62 1.87
C TYR A 250 -4.80 20.25 3.21
N ASN A 251 -5.77 19.63 3.91
CA ASN A 251 -6.22 20.09 5.22
C ASN A 251 -5.12 19.95 6.28
N LEU A 252 -4.30 18.89 6.23
CA LEU A 252 -3.12 18.76 7.10
C LEU A 252 -2.13 19.91 6.90
N ALA A 253 -1.84 20.31 5.65
CA ALA A 253 -0.97 21.44 5.38
C ALA A 253 -1.50 22.76 5.99
N GLU A 254 -2.80 23.02 5.87
CA GLU A 254 -3.47 24.17 6.52
C GLU A 254 -3.38 24.09 8.05
N TYR A 255 -3.76 22.96 8.65
CA TYR A 255 -3.78 22.78 10.11
C TYR A 255 -2.36 22.88 10.71
N LYS A 256 -1.35 22.35 10.00
CA LYS A 256 0.06 22.43 10.38
C LYS A 256 0.56 23.87 10.34
N TYR A 257 0.22 24.63 9.29
CA TYR A 257 0.53 26.06 9.21
C TYR A 257 -0.17 26.87 10.33
N GLN A 258 -1.41 26.53 10.65
CA GLN A 258 -2.19 27.15 11.74
C GLN A 258 -1.79 26.65 13.15
N SER A 259 -0.86 25.70 13.28
CA SER A 259 -0.43 25.07 14.54
C SER A 259 -1.58 24.37 15.33
N PHE A 260 -2.61 23.93 14.61
CA PHE A 260 -3.81 23.28 15.19
C PHE A 260 -3.62 21.80 15.49
N ILE A 261 -2.61 21.16 14.91
CA ILE A 261 -2.32 19.73 15.07
C ILE A 261 -0.91 19.51 15.63
N LEU A 262 -0.73 18.38 16.30
CA LEU A 262 0.53 17.98 16.91
C LEU A 262 1.50 17.39 15.87
N ASN A 263 2.80 17.58 16.11
CA ASN A 263 3.82 16.71 15.52
C ASN A 263 3.71 15.33 16.21
N LEU A 264 3.56 14.27 15.42
CA LEU A 264 3.37 12.91 15.91
C LEU A 264 4.70 12.19 16.18
N ASN A 265 5.84 12.70 15.70
CA ASN A 265 7.16 12.07 15.89
C ASN A 265 7.50 11.73 17.35
N PRO A 266 7.19 12.54 18.37
CA PRO A 266 7.42 12.17 19.77
C PRO A 266 6.63 10.93 20.22
N TYR A 267 5.45 10.67 19.65
CA TYR A 267 4.64 9.50 19.96
C TYR A 267 5.04 8.29 19.12
N ILE A 268 5.25 8.48 17.81
CA ILE A 268 5.71 7.44 16.87
C ILE A 268 7.00 6.79 17.35
N ASN A 269 7.95 7.59 17.85
CA ASN A 269 9.28 7.14 18.27
C ASN A 269 9.37 6.87 19.79
N ASP A 270 8.27 6.88 20.54
CA ASP A 270 8.32 6.59 21.98
C ASP A 270 8.68 5.10 22.21
N PRO A 271 9.67 4.78 23.05
CA PRO A 271 10.12 3.40 23.28
C PRO A 271 9.07 2.53 24.00
N THR A 272 8.01 3.13 24.55
CA THR A 272 6.99 2.48 25.38
C THR A 272 5.74 2.13 24.57
N TYR A 273 5.26 3.07 23.75
CA TYR A 273 3.97 3.02 23.03
C TYR A 273 4.03 3.50 21.58
N GLY A 274 5.23 3.67 21.01
CA GLY A 274 5.43 4.04 19.61
C GLY A 274 5.07 2.93 18.61
N LEU A 275 5.42 3.19 17.35
CA LEU A 275 5.22 2.24 16.24
C LEU A 275 6.45 1.36 16.08
N SER A 276 6.45 0.21 16.75
CA SER A 276 7.56 -0.75 16.80
C SER A 276 7.10 -2.18 16.46
N ASN A 277 8.05 -3.09 16.27
CA ASN A 277 7.80 -4.52 16.04
C ASN A 277 6.76 -4.77 14.92
N SER A 278 5.69 -5.51 15.20
CA SER A 278 4.60 -5.80 14.24
C SER A 278 3.76 -4.57 13.85
N GLU A 279 3.84 -3.48 14.62
CA GLU A 279 3.11 -2.23 14.36
C GLU A 279 4.02 -1.12 13.80
N SER A 280 5.24 -1.48 13.39
CA SER A 280 6.28 -0.59 12.86
C SER A 280 5.74 0.47 11.89
N LEU A 281 6.32 1.66 11.93
CA LEU A 281 6.09 2.70 10.93
C LEU A 281 6.47 2.21 9.51
N GLU A 282 7.46 1.32 9.41
CA GLU A 282 7.90 0.75 8.12
C GLU A 282 6.88 -0.20 7.48
N ASP A 283 5.94 -0.73 8.27
CA ASP A 283 4.85 -1.56 7.76
C ASP A 283 3.73 -0.71 7.13
N ILE A 284 3.69 0.60 7.36
CA ILE A 284 2.79 1.50 6.62
C ILE A 284 3.32 1.67 5.19
N LEU A 285 2.44 1.47 4.19
CA LEU A 285 2.76 1.59 2.76
C LEU A 285 3.50 2.90 2.46
N LEU A 286 4.63 2.81 1.74
CA LEU A 286 5.58 3.89 1.55
C LEU A 286 4.93 5.19 1.05
N SER A 287 4.13 5.12 -0.02
CA SER A 287 3.46 6.29 -0.62
C SER A 287 2.49 7.00 0.35
N PHE A 288 1.87 6.25 1.28
CA PHE A 288 1.01 6.84 2.32
C PHE A 288 1.85 7.49 3.42
N ARG A 289 2.92 6.81 3.83
CA ARG A 289 3.86 7.30 4.86
C ARG A 289 4.57 8.58 4.43
N GLU A 290 4.99 8.67 3.17
CA GLU A 290 5.58 9.87 2.58
C GLU A 290 4.55 11.02 2.47
N GLU A 291 3.31 10.74 2.07
CA GLU A 291 2.25 11.77 2.05
C GLU A 291 1.97 12.34 3.45
N SER A 292 1.91 11.51 4.48
CA SER A 292 1.67 11.94 5.88
C SER A 292 2.83 12.73 6.51
N SER A 293 4.02 12.74 5.87
CA SER A 293 5.24 13.39 6.36
C SER A 293 5.76 14.52 5.45
N GLN A 294 5.07 14.84 4.35
CA GLN A 294 5.53 15.79 3.32
C GLN A 294 5.58 17.27 3.74
N TYR A 295 5.29 17.63 5.00
CA TYR A 295 4.92 19.01 5.37
C TYR A 295 6.08 19.89 5.86
N ASP A 296 7.28 19.35 6.08
CA ASP A 296 8.50 20.12 6.34
C ASP A 296 9.78 19.37 5.95
N ALA A 297 10.90 20.09 5.95
CA ALA A 297 12.22 19.58 5.56
C ALA A 297 12.80 18.49 6.48
N ASN A 298 12.19 18.23 7.64
CA ASN A 298 12.58 17.14 8.54
C ASN A 298 11.67 15.90 8.38
N HIS A 299 10.69 15.96 7.48
CA HIS A 299 9.69 14.92 7.28
C HIS A 299 8.96 14.52 8.58
N ASN A 300 8.53 15.52 9.38
CA ASN A 300 7.70 15.25 10.55
C ASN A 300 6.29 14.76 10.14
N PHE A 301 5.78 13.77 10.86
CA PHE A 301 4.42 13.27 10.71
C PHE A 301 3.43 14.20 11.42
N TYR A 302 2.40 14.61 10.71
CA TYR A 302 1.30 15.43 11.24
C TYR A 302 -0.06 14.72 11.20
N GLY A 303 -0.11 13.55 10.55
CA GLY A 303 -1.19 12.58 10.61
C GLY A 303 -0.63 11.17 10.46
N LEU A 304 -1.49 10.17 10.66
CA LEU A 304 -1.27 8.81 10.14
C LEU A 304 -2.32 8.50 9.08
N PRO A 305 -1.99 7.73 8.02
CA PRO A 305 -2.97 7.36 7.01
C PRO A 305 -4.05 6.47 7.60
N PHE A 306 -5.29 6.60 7.09
CA PHE A 306 -6.44 5.84 7.59
C PHE A 306 -7.34 5.32 6.47
N SER A 307 -8.02 6.22 5.76
CA SER A 307 -9.03 5.88 4.75
C SER A 307 -8.47 6.22 3.36
N LYS A 308 -7.65 5.32 2.81
CA LYS A 308 -6.91 5.53 1.55
C LYS A 308 -7.54 4.82 0.35
N SER A 309 -7.38 5.40 -0.83
CA SER A 309 -7.85 4.92 -2.12
C SER A 309 -6.85 5.24 -3.23
N THR A 310 -6.99 4.57 -4.37
CA THR A 310 -6.23 4.83 -5.59
C THR A 310 -7.15 4.67 -6.79
N GLU A 311 -6.66 4.94 -8.00
CA GLU A 311 -7.46 4.85 -9.21
C GLU A 311 -7.31 3.46 -9.86
N VAL A 312 -8.39 2.92 -10.40
CA VAL A 312 -8.41 1.61 -11.09
C VAL A 312 -9.21 1.71 -12.38
N MET A 313 -8.88 0.88 -13.36
CA MET A 313 -9.65 0.76 -14.60
C MET A 313 -10.78 -0.25 -14.43
N ILE A 314 -12.00 0.25 -14.24
CA ILE A 314 -13.25 -0.54 -14.28
C ILE A 314 -13.66 -0.66 -15.74
N TYR A 315 -13.88 -1.87 -16.26
CA TYR A 315 -14.15 -2.07 -17.69
C TYR A 315 -15.31 -3.04 -17.96
N ASN A 316 -15.98 -2.87 -19.10
CA ASN A 316 -17.06 -3.74 -19.58
C ASN A 316 -16.46 -5.05 -20.10
N GLN A 317 -16.38 -6.07 -19.25
CA GLN A 317 -15.74 -7.36 -19.56
C GLN A 317 -16.44 -8.07 -20.72
N THR A 318 -17.77 -7.91 -20.85
CA THR A 318 -18.53 -8.44 -21.99
C THR A 318 -18.04 -7.85 -23.32
N ALA A 319 -17.83 -6.53 -23.38
CA ALA A 319 -17.30 -5.85 -24.56
C ALA A 319 -15.89 -6.34 -24.93
N PHE A 320 -14.96 -6.36 -23.96
CA PHE A 320 -13.58 -6.81 -24.18
C PHE A 320 -13.49 -8.28 -24.64
N THR A 321 -14.32 -9.15 -24.05
CA THR A 321 -14.43 -10.55 -24.46
C THR A 321 -14.97 -10.67 -25.90
N SER A 322 -15.99 -9.88 -26.25
CA SER A 322 -16.62 -9.95 -27.59
C SER A 322 -15.70 -9.52 -28.74
N ILE A 323 -14.78 -8.57 -28.49
CA ILE A 323 -13.79 -8.13 -29.49
C ILE A 323 -12.55 -9.04 -29.55
N ASN A 324 -12.46 -10.04 -28.66
CA ASN A 324 -11.35 -10.98 -28.54
C ASN A 324 -9.98 -10.28 -28.47
N LYS A 325 -9.84 -9.35 -27.51
CA LYS A 325 -8.60 -8.60 -27.21
C LYS A 325 -8.23 -8.76 -25.74
N GLU A 326 -6.93 -8.65 -25.46
CA GLU A 326 -6.42 -8.53 -24.09
C GLU A 326 -6.88 -7.20 -23.46
N ILE A 327 -6.89 -7.16 -22.12
CA ILE A 327 -7.14 -5.95 -21.37
C ILE A 327 -5.90 -5.04 -21.48
N PRO A 328 -6.05 -3.76 -21.90
CA PRO A 328 -4.93 -2.88 -22.18
C PRO A 328 -4.14 -2.60 -20.90
N LYS A 329 -2.81 -2.71 -20.98
CA LYS A 329 -1.89 -2.35 -19.89
C LYS A 329 -1.28 -0.97 -20.12
N THR A 330 -1.36 -0.47 -21.35
CA THR A 330 -0.70 0.76 -21.78
C THR A 330 -1.67 1.65 -22.54
N TRP A 331 -1.44 2.97 -22.58
CA TRP A 331 -2.30 3.87 -23.36
C TRP A 331 -2.20 3.59 -24.87
N ASN A 332 -1.06 3.09 -25.34
CA ASN A 332 -0.90 2.61 -26.71
C ASN A 332 -1.75 1.36 -27.01
N ASP A 333 -1.94 0.45 -26.04
CA ASP A 333 -2.91 -0.64 -26.18
C ASP A 333 -4.33 -0.09 -26.33
N VAL A 334 -4.74 0.86 -25.48
CA VAL A 334 -6.05 1.53 -25.54
C VAL A 334 -6.30 2.14 -26.92
N ILE A 335 -5.32 2.86 -27.47
CA ILE A 335 -5.41 3.45 -28.81
C ILE A 335 -5.54 2.35 -29.88
N SER A 336 -4.76 1.27 -29.78
CA SER A 336 -4.78 0.17 -30.76
C SER A 336 -6.13 -0.58 -30.83
N ILE A 337 -6.82 -0.72 -29.69
CA ILE A 337 -8.11 -1.42 -29.61
C ILE A 337 -9.33 -0.50 -29.77
N THR A 338 -9.12 0.83 -29.76
CA THR A 338 -10.17 1.85 -29.86
C THR A 338 -11.16 1.62 -31.00
N PRO A 339 -10.74 1.29 -32.25
CA PRO A 339 -11.70 1.03 -33.33
C PRO A 339 -12.68 -0.10 -33.02
N PHE A 340 -12.23 -1.19 -32.39
CA PHE A 340 -13.07 -2.33 -32.02
C PHE A 340 -14.06 -1.97 -30.92
N LEU A 341 -13.59 -1.30 -29.86
CA LEU A 341 -14.44 -0.84 -28.76
C LEU A 341 -15.48 0.18 -29.23
N ARG A 342 -15.12 1.12 -30.12
CA ARG A 342 -16.07 2.05 -30.72
C ARG A 342 -17.11 1.36 -31.59
N THR A 343 -16.73 0.34 -32.36
CA THR A 343 -17.68 -0.50 -33.12
C THR A 343 -18.63 -1.30 -32.21
N TYR A 344 -18.15 -1.80 -31.07
CA TYR A 344 -19.01 -2.45 -30.07
C TYR A 344 -20.02 -1.47 -29.46
N GLY A 345 -19.55 -0.34 -28.90
CA GLY A 345 -20.41 0.65 -28.25
C GLY A 345 -21.43 1.28 -29.21
N ALA A 346 -21.11 1.38 -30.51
CA ALA A 346 -22.00 1.89 -31.55
C ALA A 346 -23.22 0.98 -31.86
N GLN A 347 -23.29 -0.22 -31.27
CA GLN A 347 -24.50 -1.06 -31.30
C GLN A 347 -25.57 -0.56 -30.32
N TYR A 348 -25.16 0.21 -29.31
CA TYR A 348 -26.02 0.73 -28.23
C TYR A 348 -26.16 2.25 -28.27
N ASN A 349 -25.21 2.96 -28.90
CA ASN A 349 -25.11 4.41 -28.95
C ASN A 349 -24.79 4.94 -30.35
N ASN A 350 -24.92 6.24 -30.57
CA ASN A 350 -24.35 6.86 -31.76
C ASN A 350 -22.81 6.76 -31.71
N LEU A 351 -22.16 6.34 -32.81
CA LEU A 351 -20.70 6.18 -32.89
C LEU A 351 -19.91 7.46 -32.50
N SER A 352 -20.48 8.64 -32.74
CA SER A 352 -19.91 9.94 -32.34
C SER A 352 -19.93 10.20 -30.84
N GLN A 353 -20.76 9.47 -30.07
CA GLN A 353 -20.86 9.55 -28.62
C GLN A 353 -20.08 8.45 -27.90
N VAL A 354 -19.42 7.55 -28.63
CA VAL A 354 -18.64 6.44 -28.05
C VAL A 354 -17.16 6.78 -28.04
N ILE A 355 -16.61 6.96 -26.84
CA ILE A 355 -15.17 7.11 -26.56
C ILE A 355 -14.79 5.97 -25.60
N PRO A 356 -13.84 5.08 -25.96
CA PRO A 356 -13.61 3.83 -25.23
C PRO A 356 -13.26 3.96 -23.74
N VAL A 357 -12.45 4.94 -23.35
CA VAL A 357 -11.98 5.11 -21.98
C VAL A 357 -12.29 6.53 -21.48
N THR A 358 -12.78 6.62 -20.26
CA THR A 358 -13.02 7.89 -19.56
C THR A 358 -12.21 7.93 -18.28
N TYR A 359 -11.56 9.06 -18.00
CA TYR A 359 -10.90 9.35 -16.74
C TYR A 359 -11.84 10.22 -15.89
N ASP A 360 -12.32 9.69 -14.76
CA ASP A 360 -13.47 10.19 -14.02
C ASP A 360 -13.25 11.61 -13.45
N SER A 361 -12.01 11.96 -13.08
CA SER A 361 -11.66 13.30 -12.63
C SER A 361 -10.56 13.92 -13.49
N ALA A 362 -10.88 15.02 -14.18
CA ALA A 362 -9.94 15.74 -15.05
C ALA A 362 -8.66 16.18 -14.29
N GLY A 363 -8.79 16.69 -13.06
CA GLY A 363 -7.64 17.08 -12.24
C GLY A 363 -6.74 15.91 -11.84
N ASN A 364 -7.28 14.70 -11.64
CA ASN A 364 -6.43 13.50 -11.44
C ASN A 364 -5.80 13.04 -12.75
N ALA A 365 -6.54 13.09 -13.86
CA ALA A 365 -6.00 12.77 -15.18
C ALA A 365 -4.77 13.62 -15.49
N PHE A 366 -4.82 14.93 -15.21
CA PHE A 366 -3.66 15.82 -15.37
C PHE A 366 -2.44 15.35 -14.56
N ILE A 367 -2.62 15.17 -13.26
CA ILE A 367 -1.54 14.78 -12.32
C ILE A 367 -0.95 13.41 -12.71
N THR A 368 -1.80 12.42 -13.00
CA THR A 368 -1.37 11.08 -13.39
C THR A 368 -0.67 11.09 -14.74
N PHE A 369 -1.25 11.66 -15.80
CA PHE A 369 -0.61 11.68 -17.13
C PHE A 369 0.72 12.43 -17.10
N ILE A 370 0.83 13.54 -16.38
CA ILE A 370 2.12 14.23 -16.19
C ILE A 370 3.14 13.31 -15.54
N LYS A 371 2.79 12.64 -14.43
CA LYS A 371 3.72 11.75 -13.74
C LYS A 371 4.15 10.56 -14.61
N GLN A 372 3.23 9.99 -15.39
CA GLN A 372 3.53 8.90 -16.33
C GLN A 372 4.35 9.34 -17.56
N PHE A 373 4.48 10.64 -17.82
CA PHE A 373 5.30 11.22 -18.88
C PHE A 373 6.60 11.85 -18.35
N ASP A 374 6.91 11.69 -17.05
CA ASP A 374 8.03 12.33 -16.34
C ASP A 374 7.98 13.88 -16.40
N GLY A 375 6.77 14.44 -16.43
CA GLY A 375 6.54 15.88 -16.31
C GLY A 375 6.47 16.36 -14.86
N ALA A 376 6.40 17.68 -14.69
CA ALA A 376 6.33 18.32 -13.38
C ALA A 376 4.94 18.90 -13.09
N TYR A 377 4.46 18.71 -11.87
CA TYR A 377 3.18 19.21 -11.37
C TYR A 377 3.38 20.35 -10.36
N THR A 378 3.71 20.02 -9.11
CA THR A 378 3.92 21.02 -8.04
C THR A 378 5.14 20.70 -7.18
N SER A 379 5.64 21.70 -6.45
CA SER A 379 6.55 21.52 -5.31
C SER A 379 6.04 22.26 -4.07
N LEU A 380 6.68 22.02 -2.92
CA LEU A 380 6.52 22.79 -1.68
C LEU A 380 7.88 23.32 -1.23
N ASN A 381 8.01 24.65 -1.11
CA ASN A 381 9.18 25.26 -0.50
C ASN A 381 9.05 25.27 1.04
N TYR A 382 9.80 24.40 1.71
CA TYR A 382 9.74 24.25 3.17
C TYR A 382 10.14 25.49 3.99
N ASN A 383 10.85 26.46 3.40
CA ASN A 383 11.27 27.67 4.12
C ASN A 383 10.14 28.72 4.16
N THR A 384 9.37 28.83 3.09
CA THR A 384 8.27 29.79 2.94
C THR A 384 6.90 29.17 3.15
N MET A 385 6.80 27.84 3.18
CA MET A 385 5.55 27.06 3.16
C MET A 385 4.65 27.38 1.94
N THR A 386 5.23 27.89 0.86
CA THR A 386 4.54 28.18 -0.40
C THR A 386 4.68 27.02 -1.37
N GLY A 387 3.59 26.68 -2.06
CA GLY A 387 3.65 25.80 -3.22
C GLY A 387 4.16 26.51 -4.47
N GLU A 388 4.58 25.74 -5.46
CA GLU A 388 5.00 26.22 -6.78
C GLU A 388 4.32 25.38 -7.86
N CYS A 389 3.88 26.03 -8.93
CA CYS A 389 3.31 25.40 -10.12
C CYS A 389 4.45 25.15 -11.12
N LEU A 390 4.64 23.91 -11.59
CA LEU A 390 5.83 23.51 -12.36
C LEU A 390 5.55 23.09 -13.81
N TRP A 391 4.31 23.22 -14.28
CA TRP A 391 3.89 22.64 -15.56
C TRP A 391 4.09 23.53 -16.80
N GLU A 392 4.08 24.87 -16.67
CA GLU A 392 3.94 25.80 -17.81
C GLU A 392 5.00 25.58 -18.90
N ASP A 393 6.28 25.64 -18.53
CA ASP A 393 7.42 25.47 -19.44
C ASP A 393 7.97 24.02 -19.47
N ASN A 394 7.28 23.07 -18.81
CA ASN A 394 7.78 21.70 -18.71
C ASN A 394 7.45 20.88 -19.97
N VAL A 395 8.48 20.57 -20.76
CA VAL A 395 8.35 19.86 -22.05
C VAL A 395 7.60 18.53 -21.96
N ASN A 396 7.82 17.77 -20.88
CA ASN A 396 7.18 16.47 -20.65
C ASN A 396 5.70 16.63 -20.24
N THR A 397 5.36 17.69 -19.48
CA THR A 397 3.97 18.06 -19.20
C THR A 397 3.24 18.49 -20.47
N ILE A 398 3.87 19.31 -21.32
CA ILE A 398 3.34 19.70 -22.63
C ILE A 398 3.15 18.46 -23.53
N GLU A 399 4.06 17.48 -23.47
CA GLU A 399 3.93 16.21 -24.20
C GLU A 399 2.73 15.38 -23.70
N ALA A 400 2.54 15.24 -22.39
CA ALA A 400 1.37 14.57 -21.80
C ALA A 400 0.05 15.21 -22.25
N MET A 401 -0.01 16.54 -22.30
CA MET A 401 -1.18 17.28 -22.79
C MET A 401 -1.39 17.11 -24.30
N ASN A 402 -0.32 17.07 -25.10
CA ASN A 402 -0.41 16.77 -26.53
C ASN A 402 -0.86 15.32 -26.79
N PHE A 403 -0.42 14.36 -25.97
CA PHE A 403 -0.86 12.97 -26.04
C PHE A 403 -2.38 12.87 -25.80
N LEU A 404 -2.89 13.48 -24.73
CA LEU A 404 -4.33 13.52 -24.43
C LEU A 404 -5.13 14.21 -25.55
N LYS A 405 -4.69 15.38 -26.01
CA LYS A 405 -5.32 16.15 -27.09
C LYS A 405 -5.40 15.35 -28.40
N THR A 406 -4.33 14.64 -28.75
CA THR A 406 -4.25 13.82 -29.97
C THR A 406 -5.14 12.58 -29.86
N ASN A 407 -5.16 11.94 -28.70
CA ASN A 407 -5.86 10.68 -28.45
C ASN A 407 -7.26 10.84 -27.84
N LYS A 408 -7.87 12.04 -27.95
CA LYS A 408 -9.20 12.33 -27.39
C LYS A 408 -10.37 11.53 -28.00
N GLY A 409 -10.13 10.80 -29.09
CA GLY A 409 -11.05 9.80 -29.65
C GLY A 409 -11.00 8.43 -28.95
N SER A 410 -10.02 8.23 -28.07
CA SER A 410 -9.72 7.00 -27.33
C SER A 410 -9.91 7.19 -25.82
N ILE A 411 -9.44 8.31 -25.29
CA ILE A 411 -9.39 8.67 -23.86
C ILE A 411 -10.04 10.05 -23.67
N THR A 412 -10.95 10.21 -22.71
CA THR A 412 -11.68 11.47 -22.48
C THR A 412 -12.02 11.67 -20.99
N THR A 413 -12.74 12.74 -20.64
CA THR A 413 -13.31 13.00 -19.30
C THR A 413 -14.85 13.09 -19.39
N PRO A 414 -15.60 13.00 -18.27
CA PRO A 414 -17.07 13.00 -18.25
C PRO A 414 -17.71 14.22 -18.94
N GLN A 415 -17.03 15.37 -18.90
CA GLN A 415 -17.44 16.62 -19.53
C GLN A 415 -17.67 16.51 -21.06
N PHE A 416 -17.10 15.51 -21.75
CA PHE A 416 -17.44 15.21 -23.16
C PHE A 416 -18.94 14.92 -23.37
N TRP A 417 -19.63 14.38 -22.36
CA TRP A 417 -21.07 14.13 -22.37
C TRP A 417 -21.88 15.19 -21.60
N ASN A 418 -21.23 16.23 -21.05
CA ASN A 418 -21.78 17.15 -20.05
C ASN A 418 -22.30 16.43 -18.79
N GLU A 419 -21.53 15.47 -18.30
CA GLU A 419 -21.81 14.73 -17.06
C GLU A 419 -20.70 15.04 -16.05
N ASP A 420 -21.01 15.11 -14.76
CA ASP A 420 -20.02 15.33 -13.70
C ASP A 420 -19.15 14.08 -13.41
N TYR A 421 -19.66 12.90 -13.76
CA TYR A 421 -19.04 11.59 -13.47
C TYR A 421 -19.16 10.64 -14.67
N GLY A 422 -18.14 9.81 -14.87
CA GLY A 422 -18.06 8.82 -15.94
C GLY A 422 -18.97 7.61 -15.74
N THR A 423 -19.52 7.43 -14.54
CA THR A 423 -20.52 6.39 -14.21
C THR A 423 -21.70 6.39 -15.17
N ASN A 424 -22.34 7.54 -15.43
CA ASN A 424 -23.50 7.63 -16.32
C ASN A 424 -23.15 7.22 -17.77
N PRO A 425 -22.10 7.76 -18.40
CA PRO A 425 -21.57 7.27 -19.68
C PRO A 425 -21.22 5.77 -19.69
N PHE A 426 -20.65 5.24 -18.62
CA PHE A 426 -20.25 3.83 -18.52
C PHE A 426 -21.47 2.89 -18.46
N MET A 427 -22.46 3.22 -17.63
CA MET A 427 -23.74 2.51 -17.56
C MET A 427 -24.48 2.49 -18.91
N GLN A 428 -24.39 3.60 -19.64
CA GLN A 428 -24.98 3.75 -20.96
C GLN A 428 -24.14 3.12 -22.08
N GLN A 429 -22.97 2.51 -21.77
CA GLN A 429 -22.01 1.96 -22.75
C GLN A 429 -21.49 2.98 -23.79
N LYS A 430 -21.49 4.27 -23.42
CA LYS A 430 -20.84 5.36 -24.17
C LYS A 430 -19.33 5.37 -23.94
N THR A 431 -18.89 4.95 -22.75
CA THR A 431 -17.52 4.51 -22.48
C THR A 431 -17.52 3.05 -22.07
N LEU A 432 -16.45 2.32 -22.38
CA LEU A 432 -16.33 0.87 -22.13
C LEU A 432 -15.24 0.54 -21.10
N ALA A 433 -14.44 1.53 -20.69
CA ALA A 433 -13.73 1.55 -19.44
C ALA A 433 -13.82 2.93 -18.76
N LEU A 434 -13.63 2.94 -17.45
CA LEU A 434 -13.69 4.09 -16.57
C LEU A 434 -12.52 3.99 -15.59
N ILE A 435 -11.62 4.98 -15.62
CA ILE A 435 -10.60 5.16 -14.57
C ILE A 435 -11.25 5.98 -13.46
N SER A 436 -11.54 5.35 -12.32
CA SER A 436 -12.19 5.99 -11.16
C SER A 436 -11.60 5.48 -9.85
N SER A 437 -11.97 6.12 -8.75
CA SER A 437 -11.52 5.78 -7.39
C SER A 437 -11.96 4.38 -7.00
N SER A 438 -11.05 3.63 -6.39
CA SER A 438 -11.30 2.29 -5.85
C SER A 438 -12.49 2.22 -4.89
N SER A 439 -12.69 3.27 -4.10
CA SER A 439 -13.81 3.37 -3.15
C SER A 439 -15.18 3.57 -3.78
N GLU A 440 -15.26 3.83 -5.09
CA GLU A 440 -16.50 4.21 -5.79
C GLU A 440 -17.11 3.08 -6.64
N ILE A 441 -16.50 1.89 -6.63
CA ILE A 441 -16.95 0.71 -7.41
C ILE A 441 -18.44 0.39 -7.25
N ARG A 442 -19.02 0.62 -6.06
CA ARG A 442 -20.45 0.38 -5.78
C ARG A 442 -21.41 1.16 -6.69
N TYR A 443 -21.02 2.32 -7.19
CA TYR A 443 -21.81 3.11 -8.14
C TYR A 443 -21.57 2.69 -9.59
N ASN A 444 -20.47 1.98 -9.85
CA ASN A 444 -20.05 1.52 -11.17
C ASN A 444 -20.45 0.06 -11.47
N ILE A 445 -21.39 -0.51 -10.69
CA ILE A 445 -22.00 -1.84 -10.95
C ILE A 445 -23.19 -1.70 -11.92
N PRO A 446 -23.21 -2.42 -13.06
CA PRO A 446 -24.30 -2.31 -14.03
C PRO A 446 -25.66 -2.77 -13.50
N PRO A 447 -26.77 -2.12 -13.91
CA PRO A 447 -28.11 -2.52 -13.50
C PRO A 447 -28.45 -3.91 -14.02
N ILE A 448 -29.30 -4.61 -13.27
CA ILE A 448 -29.84 -5.92 -13.66
C ILE A 448 -30.89 -5.74 -14.76
N ASN A 449 -30.75 -6.50 -15.85
CA ASN A 449 -31.76 -6.60 -16.89
C ASN A 449 -32.98 -7.37 -16.34
N PRO A 450 -34.18 -6.75 -16.29
CA PRO A 450 -35.37 -7.35 -15.67
C PRO A 450 -35.88 -8.60 -16.39
N ASN A 451 -35.47 -8.84 -17.64
CA ASN A 451 -35.90 -10.01 -18.43
C ASN A 451 -34.98 -11.23 -18.23
N THR A 452 -33.72 -11.04 -17.85
CA THR A 452 -32.73 -12.13 -17.70
C THR A 452 -32.30 -12.35 -16.25
N GLY A 453 -32.50 -11.37 -15.37
CA GLY A 453 -32.00 -11.41 -13.99
C GLY A 453 -30.48 -11.28 -13.88
N GLN A 454 -29.79 -10.92 -14.97
CA GLN A 454 -28.33 -10.74 -15.03
C GLN A 454 -27.98 -9.25 -15.25
N PRO A 455 -26.77 -8.78 -14.89
CA PRO A 455 -26.29 -7.46 -15.28
C PRO A 455 -26.41 -7.21 -16.80
N ILE A 456 -26.64 -5.97 -17.21
CA ILE A 456 -26.67 -5.61 -18.65
C ILE A 456 -25.33 -5.86 -19.36
N PHE A 457 -24.24 -5.88 -18.61
CA PHE A 457 -22.92 -6.40 -18.97
C PHE A 457 -22.16 -6.77 -17.68
N GLU A 458 -21.21 -7.70 -17.75
CA GLU A 458 -20.30 -7.95 -16.63
C GLU A 458 -19.16 -6.93 -16.62
N ILE A 459 -18.68 -6.57 -15.42
CA ILE A 459 -17.51 -5.70 -15.26
C ILE A 459 -16.28 -6.50 -14.84
N GLY A 460 -15.12 -6.06 -15.31
CA GLY A 460 -13.80 -6.40 -14.78
C GLY A 460 -13.15 -5.17 -14.15
N VAL A 461 -12.07 -5.40 -13.41
CA VAL A 461 -11.22 -4.32 -12.87
C VAL A 461 -9.76 -4.68 -13.14
N ALA A 462 -8.96 -3.69 -13.50
CA ALA A 462 -7.53 -3.80 -13.75
C ALA A 462 -6.78 -2.58 -13.21
N PRO A 463 -5.44 -2.66 -13.05
CA PRO A 463 -4.58 -1.48 -12.93
C PRO A 463 -4.86 -0.44 -14.01
N ILE A 464 -4.53 0.83 -13.75
CA ILE A 464 -4.65 1.86 -14.79
C ILE A 464 -3.59 1.66 -15.88
N PRO A 465 -3.86 2.02 -17.14
CA PRO A 465 -2.84 1.97 -18.18
C PRO A 465 -1.69 2.96 -17.92
N TYR A 466 -0.50 2.64 -18.43
CA TYR A 466 0.71 3.49 -18.34
C TYR A 466 1.29 3.85 -19.72
N ASN A 467 2.25 4.79 -19.77
CA ASN A 467 2.96 5.15 -21.00
C ASN A 467 4.08 4.15 -21.32
N SER A 468 3.86 3.24 -22.27
CA SER A 468 4.84 2.20 -22.63
C SER A 468 6.11 2.67 -23.33
N GLU A 469 6.22 3.96 -23.67
CA GLU A 469 7.39 4.54 -24.34
C GLU A 469 8.49 4.95 -23.34
N LEU A 470 8.18 4.94 -22.04
CA LEU A 470 9.07 5.26 -20.92
C LEU A 470 9.15 4.08 -19.95
N SER A 471 10.34 3.79 -19.40
CA SER A 471 10.59 2.60 -18.57
C SER A 471 9.93 2.63 -17.19
N ASP A 472 9.87 3.82 -16.58
CA ASP A 472 9.49 4.05 -15.19
C ASP A 472 8.21 4.90 -15.09
N SER A 473 7.38 4.84 -16.13
CA SER A 473 6.14 5.60 -16.33
C SER A 473 4.91 5.02 -15.63
N LYS A 474 5.05 3.88 -14.95
CA LYS A 474 3.96 3.37 -14.13
C LYS A 474 3.78 4.31 -12.95
N ALA A 475 2.64 4.96 -12.91
CA ALA A 475 2.28 5.83 -11.82
C ALA A 475 0.76 5.89 -11.70
N VAL A 476 0.24 5.74 -10.50
CA VAL A 476 -1.18 5.91 -10.17
C VAL A 476 -1.33 6.80 -8.94
N LEU A 477 -2.19 7.82 -9.04
CA LEU A 477 -2.38 8.77 -7.95
C LEU A 477 -3.15 8.10 -6.81
N GLN A 478 -2.53 7.99 -5.63
CA GLN A 478 -3.23 7.65 -4.39
C GLN A 478 -3.78 8.92 -3.73
N LYS A 479 -4.91 8.77 -3.03
CA LYS A 479 -5.54 9.84 -2.23
C LYS A 479 -6.18 9.25 -0.98
N GLY A 480 -6.60 10.11 -0.06
CA GLY A 480 -7.56 9.72 0.97
C GLY A 480 -7.50 10.61 2.19
N LEU A 481 -7.84 10.01 3.33
CA LEU A 481 -7.85 10.66 4.64
C LEU A 481 -6.73 10.12 5.54
N ASP A 482 -6.11 11.06 6.23
CA ASP A 482 -5.28 10.85 7.41
C ASP A 482 -6.08 11.21 8.65
N LEU A 483 -5.61 10.72 9.79
CA LEU A 483 -6.06 11.10 11.12
C LEU A 483 -4.95 11.88 11.83
N ALA A 484 -5.28 13.06 12.32
CA ALA A 484 -4.36 13.94 13.05
C ALA A 484 -4.79 14.15 14.50
N LEU A 485 -3.82 14.29 15.40
CA LEU A 485 -4.06 14.70 16.78
C LEU A 485 -4.11 16.22 16.86
N VAL A 486 -5.23 16.76 17.37
CA VAL A 486 -5.41 18.20 17.53
C VAL A 486 -4.64 18.68 18.76
N ASN A 487 -4.03 19.85 18.65
CA ASN A 487 -3.25 20.50 19.70
C ASN A 487 -4.17 21.08 20.79
N THR A 488 -4.77 20.19 21.58
CA THR A 488 -5.71 20.49 22.66
C THR A 488 -5.58 19.46 23.79
N GLY A 489 -6.30 19.69 24.89
CA GLY A 489 -6.35 18.78 26.03
C GLY A 489 -5.06 18.67 26.86
N THR A 490 -5.17 17.87 27.90
CA THR A 490 -4.09 17.39 28.77
C THR A 490 -3.21 16.35 28.07
N ASP A 491 -2.04 16.07 28.63
CA ASP A 491 -1.14 15.06 28.06
C ASP A 491 -1.69 13.62 28.18
N GLN A 492 -2.59 13.38 29.16
CA GLN A 492 -3.34 12.13 29.28
C GLN A 492 -4.35 11.97 28.12
N GLU A 493 -5.08 13.02 27.76
CA GLU A 493 -5.98 12.99 26.58
C GLU A 493 -5.20 12.83 25.27
N LYS A 494 -4.01 13.45 25.13
CA LYS A 494 -3.15 13.28 23.95
C LYS A 494 -2.61 11.87 23.82
N LEU A 495 -2.13 11.28 24.93
CA LEU A 495 -1.67 9.88 24.95
C LEU A 495 -2.82 8.92 24.65
N ALA A 496 -3.99 9.10 25.27
CA ALA A 496 -5.19 8.34 24.96
C ALA A 496 -5.57 8.44 23.47
N SER A 497 -5.45 9.64 22.90
CA SER A 497 -5.73 9.88 21.48
C SER A 497 -4.70 9.21 20.56
N TRP A 498 -3.42 9.23 20.91
CA TRP A 498 -2.37 8.48 20.22
C TRP A 498 -2.62 6.97 20.26
N LEU A 499 -2.98 6.43 21.43
CA LEU A 499 -3.27 5.00 21.59
C LEU A 499 -4.48 4.57 20.75
N PHE A 500 -5.54 5.39 20.68
CA PHE A 500 -6.68 5.11 19.81
C PHE A 500 -6.32 5.23 18.33
N LEU A 501 -5.56 6.26 17.94
CA LEU A 501 -5.02 6.43 16.58
C LEU A 501 -4.21 5.20 16.15
N LYS A 502 -3.31 4.71 17.02
CA LYS A 502 -2.50 3.51 16.80
C LYS A 502 -3.38 2.25 16.69
N PHE A 503 -4.38 2.09 17.56
CA PHE A 503 -5.29 0.95 17.54
C PHE A 503 -6.11 0.86 16.24
N ILE A 504 -6.76 1.95 15.80
CA ILE A 504 -7.58 1.93 14.58
C ILE A 504 -6.76 1.86 13.28
N THR A 505 -5.46 2.14 13.35
CA THR A 505 -4.50 2.01 12.24
C THR A 505 -3.64 0.76 12.34
N ASN A 506 -3.93 -0.19 13.24
CA ASN A 506 -3.19 -1.46 13.35
C ASN A 506 -3.49 -2.40 12.16
N THR A 507 -2.78 -3.53 12.10
CA THR A 507 -2.85 -4.51 11.01
C THR A 507 -4.26 -5.07 10.80
N GLU A 508 -4.92 -5.46 11.89
CA GLU A 508 -6.23 -6.11 11.90
C GLU A 508 -7.36 -5.14 11.54
N ASN A 509 -7.36 -3.94 12.14
CA ASN A 509 -8.35 -2.91 11.86
C ASN A 509 -8.15 -2.29 10.47
N SER A 510 -6.90 -2.17 9.99
CA SER A 510 -6.61 -1.82 8.61
C SER A 510 -7.17 -2.84 7.61
N ALA A 511 -7.14 -4.13 7.92
CA ALA A 511 -7.71 -5.17 7.07
C ALA A 511 -9.25 -5.15 7.12
N ASP A 512 -9.84 -5.09 8.32
CA ASP A 512 -11.29 -5.03 8.53
C ASP A 512 -11.91 -3.78 7.88
N TRP A 513 -11.28 -2.61 8.01
CA TRP A 513 -11.72 -1.39 7.34
C TRP A 513 -11.71 -1.58 5.81
N ALA A 514 -10.61 -2.07 5.24
CA ALA A 514 -10.49 -2.28 3.80
C ALA A 514 -11.56 -3.26 3.25
N ILE A 515 -11.79 -4.40 3.92
CA ILE A 515 -12.79 -5.41 3.55
C ILE A 515 -14.20 -4.81 3.51
N ASN A 516 -14.56 -4.01 4.51
CA ASN A 516 -15.92 -3.49 4.69
C ASN A 516 -16.19 -2.17 3.94
N THR A 517 -15.15 -1.45 3.49
CA THR A 517 -15.31 -0.13 2.85
C THR A 517 -14.85 -0.04 1.40
N GLY A 518 -13.98 -0.95 0.94
CA GLY A 518 -13.29 -0.83 -0.35
C GLY A 518 -12.08 0.12 -0.34
N SER A 519 -11.65 0.59 0.83
CA SER A 519 -10.36 1.27 1.01
C SER A 519 -9.18 0.32 0.80
N ILE A 520 -7.99 0.89 0.60
CA ILE A 520 -6.72 0.16 0.61
C ILE A 520 -6.30 -0.09 2.06
N PRO A 521 -5.84 -1.30 2.45
CA PRO A 521 -5.16 -1.49 3.73
C PRO A 521 -3.92 -0.60 3.80
N ILE A 522 -3.81 0.23 4.83
CA ILE A 522 -2.69 1.16 5.02
C ILE A 522 -1.37 0.46 5.37
N ARG A 523 -1.45 -0.80 5.84
CA ARG A 523 -0.32 -1.64 6.27
C ARG A 523 -0.03 -2.79 5.32
N THR A 524 1.24 -3.09 5.07
CA THR A 524 1.67 -4.22 4.24
C THR A 524 1.30 -5.57 4.86
N SER A 525 1.39 -5.68 6.18
CA SER A 525 0.99 -6.83 7.00
C SER A 525 -0.51 -7.13 6.88
N ALA A 526 -1.35 -6.11 6.71
CA ALA A 526 -2.81 -6.25 6.64
C ALA A 526 -3.24 -7.10 5.43
N PHE A 527 -2.52 -7.00 4.30
CA PHE A 527 -2.73 -7.83 3.12
C PHE A 527 -2.50 -9.33 3.39
N GLN A 528 -1.64 -9.68 4.35
CA GLN A 528 -1.29 -11.06 4.69
C GLN A 528 -2.22 -11.68 5.75
N THR A 529 -3.15 -10.90 6.31
CA THR A 529 -4.11 -11.42 7.31
C THR A 529 -5.05 -12.44 6.66
N ALA A 530 -5.38 -13.51 7.38
CA ALA A 530 -6.26 -14.56 6.87
C ALA A 530 -7.65 -14.04 6.43
N PRO A 531 -8.31 -13.10 7.15
CA PRO A 531 -9.57 -12.50 6.69
C PRO A 531 -9.42 -11.72 5.37
N TYR A 532 -8.30 -11.03 5.15
CA TYR A 532 -8.06 -10.29 3.91
C TYR A 532 -7.76 -11.22 2.73
N GLN A 533 -6.97 -12.28 2.96
CA GLN A 533 -6.71 -13.31 1.96
C GLN A 533 -7.98 -14.08 1.58
N GLU A 534 -8.87 -14.38 2.52
CA GLU A 534 -10.17 -14.98 2.22
C GLU A 534 -11.05 -14.01 1.41
N PHE A 535 -11.07 -12.72 1.77
CA PHE A 535 -11.76 -11.68 0.99
C PHE A 535 -11.23 -11.53 -0.44
N LEU A 536 -9.92 -11.63 -0.67
CA LEU A 536 -9.32 -11.54 -2.01
C LEU A 536 -9.63 -12.76 -2.88
N ASN A 537 -9.59 -13.97 -2.31
CA ASN A 537 -9.64 -15.23 -3.07
C ASN A 537 -11.06 -15.85 -3.13
N ASN A 538 -11.84 -15.72 -2.05
CA ASN A 538 -13.16 -16.31 -1.88
C ASN A 538 -14.23 -15.27 -1.44
N PRO A 539 -14.38 -14.12 -2.12
CA PRO A 539 -15.30 -13.07 -1.70
C PRO A 539 -16.77 -13.56 -1.67
N THR A 540 -17.52 -13.12 -0.66
CA THR A 540 -18.98 -13.25 -0.68
C THR A 540 -19.60 -12.45 -1.83
N THR A 541 -20.86 -12.72 -2.18
CA THR A 541 -21.60 -11.97 -3.22
C THR A 541 -21.60 -10.45 -2.99
N ALA A 542 -21.64 -9.99 -1.73
CA ALA A 542 -21.58 -8.58 -1.38
C ALA A 542 -20.16 -7.98 -1.57
N GLN A 543 -19.12 -8.81 -1.41
CA GLN A 543 -17.71 -8.42 -1.54
C GLN A 543 -17.16 -8.58 -2.96
N LYS A 544 -17.83 -9.30 -3.89
CA LYS A 544 -17.35 -9.57 -5.27
C LYS A 544 -16.62 -8.37 -5.88
N TYR A 545 -17.28 -7.21 -5.92
CA TYR A 545 -16.76 -6.04 -6.63
C TYR A 545 -15.67 -5.29 -5.85
N THR A 546 -15.75 -5.19 -4.52
CA THR A 546 -14.66 -4.58 -3.72
C THR A 546 -13.41 -5.47 -3.70
N SER A 547 -13.58 -6.79 -3.72
CA SER A 547 -12.48 -7.76 -3.86
C SER A 547 -11.81 -7.70 -5.24
N MET A 548 -12.58 -7.55 -6.33
CA MET A 548 -12.01 -7.31 -7.67
C MET A 548 -11.16 -6.04 -7.72
N VAL A 549 -11.61 -4.97 -7.06
CA VAL A 549 -10.83 -3.72 -6.93
C VAL A 549 -9.58 -3.95 -6.09
N ALA A 550 -9.69 -4.60 -4.93
CA ALA A 550 -8.55 -4.91 -4.08
C ALA A 550 -7.45 -5.72 -4.80
N ASN A 551 -7.84 -6.73 -5.58
CA ASN A 551 -6.92 -7.48 -6.44
C ASN A 551 -6.25 -6.60 -7.50
N ALA A 552 -7.00 -5.68 -8.15
CA ALA A 552 -6.42 -4.75 -9.12
C ALA A 552 -5.46 -3.73 -8.48
N MET A 553 -5.79 -3.21 -7.28
CA MET A 553 -4.92 -2.29 -6.53
C MET A 553 -3.61 -2.97 -6.10
N TYR A 554 -3.68 -4.24 -5.67
CA TYR A 554 -2.51 -5.01 -5.24
C TYR A 554 -1.43 -5.11 -6.33
N LEU A 555 -1.83 -5.14 -7.60
CA LEU A 555 -0.93 -5.23 -8.76
C LEU A 555 -0.22 -3.91 -9.12
N GLN A 556 -0.54 -2.80 -8.46
CA GLN A 556 0.00 -1.45 -8.72
C GLN A 556 0.37 -0.70 -7.43
N LEU A 557 0.59 -1.40 -6.30
CA LEU A 557 0.95 -0.77 -5.03
C LEU A 557 2.29 -0.01 -5.10
N ASP A 558 3.28 -0.60 -5.76
CA ASP A 558 4.61 0.00 -5.95
C ASP A 558 4.59 1.19 -6.94
N ASP A 559 3.52 1.29 -7.74
CA ASP A 559 3.31 2.37 -8.72
C ASP A 559 2.54 3.57 -8.10
N MET A 560 2.17 3.51 -6.81
CA MET A 560 1.38 4.58 -6.16
C MET A 560 2.23 5.81 -5.82
N PHE A 561 1.76 7.00 -6.19
CA PHE A 561 2.36 8.28 -5.79
C PHE A 561 1.32 9.25 -5.24
N PHE A 562 1.78 10.26 -4.50
CA PHE A 562 0.97 11.39 -4.02
C PHE A 562 1.42 12.69 -4.67
N ALA A 563 0.53 13.69 -4.69
CA ALA A 563 0.86 15.03 -5.16
C ALA A 563 1.28 15.93 -3.99
N PRO A 564 2.38 16.71 -4.11
CA PRO A 564 2.80 17.66 -3.07
C PRO A 564 1.67 18.59 -2.64
N SER A 565 1.37 18.56 -1.35
CA SER A 565 0.21 19.19 -0.72
C SER A 565 0.62 20.38 0.14
N PHE A 566 0.00 21.51 -0.14
CA PHE A 566 0.23 22.80 0.50
C PHE A 566 -1.09 23.59 0.58
N ILE A 567 -1.07 24.75 1.24
CA ILE A 567 -2.23 25.63 1.40
C ILE A 567 -2.80 25.99 0.01
N ARG A 568 -4.09 25.73 -0.26
CA ARG A 568 -4.78 25.92 -1.55
C ARG A 568 -4.38 24.96 -2.69
N SER A 569 -3.61 23.90 -2.43
CA SER A 569 -3.26 22.91 -3.47
C SER A 569 -4.47 22.11 -4.00
N GLU A 570 -5.59 22.09 -3.27
CA GLU A 570 -6.88 21.58 -3.74
C GLU A 570 -7.47 22.43 -4.89
N PHE A 571 -7.32 23.75 -4.82
CA PHE A 571 -7.74 24.69 -5.86
C PHE A 571 -6.81 24.63 -7.08
N VAL A 572 -5.51 24.38 -6.87
CA VAL A 572 -4.58 24.07 -7.96
C VAL A 572 -5.03 22.83 -8.75
N ARG A 573 -5.46 21.77 -8.06
CA ARG A 573 -5.98 20.55 -8.69
C ARG A 573 -7.27 20.80 -9.49
N GLU A 574 -8.13 21.71 -9.04
CA GLU A 574 -9.34 22.13 -9.78
C GLU A 574 -8.95 22.85 -11.07
N LYS A 575 -8.01 23.80 -10.98
CA LYS A 575 -7.54 24.61 -12.10
C LYS A 575 -6.95 23.80 -13.26
N VAL A 576 -6.11 22.81 -12.96
CA VAL A 576 -5.56 21.92 -13.99
C VAL A 576 -6.62 20.96 -14.58
N GLY A 577 -7.72 20.72 -13.86
CA GLY A 577 -8.89 20.05 -14.41
C GLY A 577 -9.53 20.86 -15.54
N TYR A 578 -9.78 22.16 -15.31
CA TYR A 578 -10.28 23.08 -16.33
C TYR A 578 -9.32 23.23 -17.53
N ALA A 579 -8.00 23.15 -17.29
CA ALA A 579 -7.01 23.13 -18.36
C ALA A 579 -7.21 21.93 -19.30
N ILE A 580 -7.36 20.72 -18.77
CA ILE A 580 -7.66 19.53 -19.59
C ILE A 580 -8.95 19.70 -20.38
N GLU A 581 -10.01 20.21 -19.77
CA GLU A 581 -11.31 20.38 -20.44
C GLU A 581 -11.23 21.39 -21.58
N ARG A 582 -10.47 22.48 -21.41
CA ARG A 582 -10.16 23.43 -22.48
C ARG A 582 -9.33 22.79 -23.59
N ILE A 583 -8.33 21.97 -23.25
CA ILE A 583 -7.46 21.28 -24.21
C ILE A 583 -8.25 20.25 -25.04
N LEU A 584 -9.16 19.52 -24.41
CA LEU A 584 -9.95 18.46 -25.06
C LEU A 584 -11.17 18.99 -25.82
N TYR A 585 -11.91 19.97 -25.27
CA TYR A 585 -13.22 20.39 -25.77
C TYR A 585 -13.32 21.87 -26.15
N GLY A 586 -12.39 22.70 -25.67
CA GLY A 586 -12.33 24.14 -25.94
C GLY A 586 -11.51 24.49 -27.19
N ASP A 587 -10.67 25.52 -27.08
CA ASP A 587 -9.79 25.99 -28.17
C ASP A 587 -8.61 25.04 -28.45
N GLY A 588 -8.31 24.11 -27.55
CA GLY A 588 -7.19 23.19 -27.67
C GLY A 588 -5.81 23.87 -27.53
N ASN A 589 -5.74 25.11 -27.04
CA ASN A 589 -4.47 25.80 -26.83
C ASN A 589 -3.83 25.31 -25.51
N ILE A 590 -2.75 24.54 -25.60
CA ILE A 590 -2.12 23.91 -24.43
C ILE A 590 -1.43 24.97 -23.58
N ASP A 591 -0.55 25.77 -24.18
CA ASP A 591 0.25 26.78 -23.49
C ASP A 591 -0.65 27.74 -22.69
N ALA A 592 -1.68 28.30 -23.33
CA ALA A 592 -2.63 29.20 -22.65
C ALA A 592 -3.54 28.49 -21.62
N ALA A 593 -3.80 27.19 -21.77
CA ALA A 593 -4.55 26.43 -20.77
C ALA A 593 -3.70 26.09 -19.54
N LEU A 594 -2.39 25.92 -19.73
CA LEU A 594 -1.41 25.73 -18.66
C LEU A 594 -1.13 27.03 -17.89
N GLU A 595 -1.01 28.15 -18.61
CA GLU A 595 -0.88 29.52 -18.04
C GLU A 595 -2.11 29.88 -17.17
N ASP A 596 -3.33 29.74 -17.71
CA ASP A 596 -4.59 30.01 -16.97
C ASP A 596 -4.83 29.07 -15.77
N ALA A 597 -4.06 27.99 -15.65
CA ALA A 597 -4.13 27.05 -14.52
C ALA A 597 -3.27 27.45 -13.33
N VAL A 598 -2.30 28.35 -13.51
CA VAL A 598 -1.42 28.82 -12.42
C VAL A 598 -2.20 29.68 -11.41
N VAL A 599 -1.79 29.57 -10.15
CA VAL A 599 -2.45 30.18 -9.00
C VAL A 599 -1.43 30.98 -8.19
N ASP A 600 -1.68 32.28 -8.06
CA ASP A 600 -1.07 33.18 -7.07
C ASP A 600 -1.56 32.90 -5.62
#